data_AF-A0A2N5LIM5-F1
#
_entry.id   AF-A0A2N5LIM5-F1
#
_cell.length_a   1.000
_cell.length_b   1.000
_cell.length_c   1.000
_cell.angle_alpha   90.00
_cell.angle_beta   90.00
_cell.angle_gamma   90.00
#
_symmetry.space_group_name_H-M   'P 1'
#
loop_
_entity.id
_entity.type
_entity.pdbx_description
1 polymer ?
#
loop_
_entity_poly.entity_id
_entity_poly.type
_entity_poly.pdbx_seq_one_letter_code
_entity_poly.pdbx_strand_id
1 'polypeptide(L)' 'MEMAIDFKDVDTVDRMHKKLKHAFGFPNFYGANIHALIDCLGDIRYPEYGMSEVIIGENEVLNLTIKNFPYENKLIIRAC' A
#
# COMPACT_ATOMS: atom_id res chain seq x y z
N MET A 1 14.33 0.12 -5.92
CA MET A 1 13.75 -0.96 -5.10
C MET A 1 12.64 -1.64 -5.88
N GLU A 2 12.56 -2.97 -5.84
CA GLU A 2 11.52 -3.76 -6.50
C GLU A 2 10.61 -4.39 -5.45
N MET A 3 9.29 -4.29 -5.62
CA MET A 3 8.31 -4.93 -4.77
C MET A 3 7.20 -5.57 -5.61
N ALA A 4 6.80 -6.78 -5.26
CA ALA A 4 5.65 -7.44 -5.86
C ALA A 4 4.63 -7.83 -4.79
N ILE A 5 3.37 -7.46 -5.00
CA ILE A 5 2.27 -7.80 -4.09
C ILE A 5 1.21 -8.59 -4.87
N ASP A 6 0.81 -9.73 -4.33
CA ASP A 6 -0.21 -10.59 -4.92
C ASP A 6 -1.58 -10.36 -4.29
N PHE A 7 -2.54 -9.93 -5.10
CA PHE A 7 -3.92 -9.62 -4.71
C PHE A 7 -4.88 -10.80 -4.92
N LYS A 8 -4.38 -12.02 -5.15
CA LYS A 8 -5.20 -13.23 -5.38
C LYS A 8 -6.33 -13.43 -4.36
N ASP A 9 -6.08 -13.09 -3.08
CA ASP A 9 -7.04 -13.27 -1.98
C ASP A 9 -7.75 -11.97 -1.56
N VAL A 10 -7.60 -10.90 -2.37
CA VAL A 10 -8.18 -9.58 -2.13
C VAL A 10 -9.53 -9.47 -2.84
N ASP A 11 -10.61 -9.61 -2.08
CA ASP A 11 -11.99 -9.53 -2.54
C ASP A 11 -12.76 -8.35 -1.94
N THR A 12 -12.15 -7.63 -1.00
CA THR A 12 -12.75 -6.53 -0.25
C THR A 12 -11.73 -5.41 -0.05
N VAL A 13 -12.24 -4.19 0.13
CA VAL A 13 -11.42 -3.00 0.41
C VAL A 13 -10.62 -3.15 1.70
N ASP A 14 -11.21 -3.76 2.73
CA ASP A 14 -10.51 -4.08 3.99
C ASP A 14 -9.34 -5.04 3.78
N ARG A 15 -9.53 -6.13 3.01
CA ARG A 15 -8.42 -7.04 2.67
C ARG A 15 -7.34 -6.38 1.84
N MET A 16 -7.70 -5.45 0.94
CA MET A 16 -6.73 -4.65 0.20
C MET A 16 -5.87 -3.83 1.16
N HIS A 17 -6.48 -3.07 2.07
CA HIS A 17 -5.77 -2.26 3.05
C HIS A 17 -4.92 -3.10 4.00
N LYS A 18 -5.40 -4.27 4.44
CA LYS A 18 -4.60 -5.22 5.24
C LYS A 18 -3.39 -5.75 4.47
N LYS A 19 -3.56 -6.10 3.20
CA LYS A 19 -2.47 -6.57 2.35
C LYS A 19 -1.41 -5.49 2.15
N LEU A 20 -1.83 -4.26 1.90
CA LEU A 20 -0.94 -3.11 1.75
C LEU A 20 -0.23 -2.77 3.07
N LYS A 21 -0.96 -2.70 4.19
CA LYS A 21 -0.37 -2.49 5.53
C LYS A 21 0.73 -3.49 5.82
N HIS A 22 0.50 -4.77 5.56
CA HIS A 22 1.50 -5.81 5.76
C HIS A 22 2.68 -5.67 4.79
N ALA A 23 2.42 -5.39 3.51
CA ALA A 23 3.48 -5.31 2.50
C ALA A 23 4.43 -4.11 2.70
N PHE A 24 3.88 -2.98 3.13
CA PHE A 24 4.65 -1.76 3.35
C PHE A 24 5.10 -1.54 4.80
N GLY A 25 4.61 -2.36 5.74
CA GLY A 25 4.87 -2.16 7.16
C GLY A 25 4.25 -0.85 7.68
N PHE A 26 3.01 -0.54 7.29
CA PHE A 26 2.31 0.64 7.81
C PHE A 26 2.02 0.51 9.31
N PRO A 27 1.97 1.62 10.06
CA PRO A 27 1.88 1.61 11.51
C PRO A 27 0.60 0.96 12.04
N ASN A 28 0.61 0.64 13.33
CA ASN A 28 -0.53 0.02 14.01
C ASN A 28 -1.82 0.85 13.90
N PHE A 29 -1.70 2.18 13.90
CA PHE A 29 -2.79 3.14 13.78
C PHE A 29 -3.24 3.43 12.33
N TYR A 30 -2.76 2.68 11.33
CA TYR A 30 -3.19 2.83 9.94
C TYR A 30 -4.71 2.73 9.78
N GLY A 31 -5.33 3.79 9.26
CA GLY A 31 -6.79 3.98 9.24
C GLY A 31 -7.58 3.22 8.16
N ALA A 32 -6.92 2.37 7.35
CA ALA A 32 -7.54 1.51 6.33
C ALA A 32 -8.52 2.25 5.38
N ASN A 33 -8.13 3.43 4.93
CA ASN A 33 -8.84 4.23 3.93
C ASN A 33 -7.85 4.89 2.95
N ILE A 34 -8.35 5.49 1.88
CA ILE A 34 -7.50 6.04 0.80
C ILE A 34 -6.63 7.22 1.28
N HIS A 35 -7.13 8.07 2.19
CA HIS A 35 -6.34 9.17 2.74
C HIS A 35 -5.15 8.63 3.53
N ALA A 36 -5.40 7.68 4.44
CA ALA A 36 -4.32 7.03 5.20
C ALA A 36 -3.33 6.29 4.29
N LEU A 37 -3.79 5.71 3.18
CA LEU A 37 -2.91 5.07 2.19
C LEU A 37 -1.99 6.10 1.52
N ILE A 38 -2.55 7.24 1.08
CA ILE A 38 -1.77 8.33 0.46
C ILE A 38 -0.74 8.87 1.46
N ASP A 39 -1.14 9.10 2.71
CA ASP A 39 -0.23 9.60 3.75
C ASP A 39 0.97 8.65 3.93
N CYS A 40 0.72 7.35 4.13
CA CYS A 40 1.80 6.39 4.34
C CYS A 40 2.69 6.21 3.10
N LEU A 41 2.13 6.29 1.88
CA LEU A 41 2.90 6.20 0.64
C LEU A 41 3.69 7.47 0.34
N GLY A 42 3.19 8.64 0.75
CA GLY A 42 3.91 9.91 0.63
C GLY A 42 5.14 9.96 1.54
N ASP A 43 5.02 9.34 2.71
CA ASP A 43 6.04 9.37 3.75
C ASP A 43 7.15 8.32 3.61
N ILE A 44 7.13 7.48 2.58
CA ILE A 44 8.18 6.46 2.34
C ILE A 44 9.58 7.07 2.11
N ARG A 45 9.68 8.38 1.92
CA ARG A 45 10.96 9.12 1.80
C ARG A 45 11.38 9.81 3.09
N TYR A 46 10.53 9.80 4.11
CA TYR A 46 10.70 10.51 5.37
C TYR A 46 10.64 9.51 6.53
N PRO A 47 11.68 8.66 6.71
CA PRO A 47 11.71 7.61 7.73
C PRO A 47 11.49 8.14 9.16
N GLU A 48 11.80 9.41 9.42
CA GLU A 48 11.56 10.09 10.69
C GLU A 48 10.09 10.14 11.11
N TYR A 49 9.15 10.01 10.18
CA TYR A 49 7.71 9.97 10.47
C TYR A 49 7.22 8.56 10.85
N GLY A 50 7.98 7.51 10.56
CA GLY A 50 7.65 6.14 10.97
C GLY A 50 6.34 5.60 10.37
N MET A 51 5.95 6.08 9.19
CA MET A 51 4.67 5.74 8.55
C MET A 51 4.74 4.50 7.64
N SER A 52 5.94 3.99 7.38
CA SER A 52 6.19 2.80 6.55
C SER A 52 7.54 2.21 6.94
N GLU A 53 7.66 0.87 6.92
CA GLU A 53 8.96 0.19 7.05
C GLU A 53 9.70 0.17 5.71
N VAL A 54 8.96 0.33 4.61
CA VAL A 54 9.51 0.49 3.27
C VAL A 54 9.95 1.94 3.09
N ILE A 55 11.26 2.14 2.94
CA ILE A 55 11.89 3.46 2.77
C ILE A 55 12.68 3.49 1.47
N ILE A 56 12.60 4.61 0.75
CA ILE A 56 13.43 4.89 -0.44
C ILE A 56 14.17 6.21 -0.29
N GLY A 57 15.43 6.24 -0.72
CA GLY A 57 16.25 7.46 -0.73
C GLY A 57 15.78 8.48 -1.78
N GLU A 58 16.22 9.74 -1.68
CA GLU A 58 15.77 10.89 -2.49
C GLU A 58 15.71 10.61 -4.01
N ASN A 59 16.71 9.92 -4.57
CA ASN A 59 16.80 9.60 -6.00
C ASN A 59 16.44 8.14 -6.33
N GLU A 60 15.94 7.39 -5.34
CA GLU A 60 15.52 6.01 -5.55
C GLU A 60 14.06 5.94 -6.01
N VAL A 61 13.79 4.90 -6.80
CA VAL A 61 12.46 4.57 -7.31
C VAL A 61 12.00 3.26 -6.70
N LEU A 62 10.74 3.23 -6.27
CA LEU A 62 10.03 2.00 -5.95
C LEU A 62 9.25 1.53 -7.18
N ASN A 63 9.69 0.42 -7.77
CA ASN A 63 8.97 -0.29 -8.80
C ASN A 63 8.03 -1.29 -8.14
N LEU A 64 6.72 -1.01 -8.18
CA LEU A 64 5.69 -1.82 -7.56
C LEU A 64 4.93 -2.61 -8.62
N THR A 65 4.96 -3.94 -8.51
CA THR A 65 4.16 -4.86 -9.33
C THR A 65 3.00 -5.41 -8.53
N ILE A 66 1.77 -5.17 -9.01
CA ILE A 66 0.56 -5.81 -8.45
C ILE A 66 0.16 -6.98 -9.33
N LYS A 67 0.05 -8.17 -8.73
CA LYS A 67 -0.43 -9.40 -9.40
C LYS A 67 -1.88 -9.68 -9.00
N ASN A 68 -2.64 -10.30 -9.90
CA ASN A 68 -4.02 -10.74 -9.64
C ASN A 68 -4.94 -9.62 -9.11
N PHE A 69 -4.79 -8.40 -9.65
CA PHE A 69 -5.65 -7.29 -9.25
C PHE A 69 -7.11 -7.58 -9.65
N PRO A 70 -8.09 -7.43 -8.73
CA PRO A 70 -9.47 -7.82 -8.96
C PRO A 70 -10.22 -6.76 -9.78
N TYR A 71 -9.89 -6.61 -11.07
CA TYR A 71 -10.44 -5.56 -11.97
C TYR A 71 -11.97 -5.54 -12.05
N GLU A 72 -12.63 -6.70 -11.88
CA GLU A 72 -14.09 -6.82 -11.94
C GLU A 72 -14.77 -6.36 -10.63
N ASN A 73 -14.01 -6.17 -9.55
CA ASN A 73 -14.52 -5.76 -8.26
C ASN A 73 -14.76 -4.25 -8.20
N LYS A 74 -15.97 -3.84 -8.59
CA LYS A 74 -16.39 -2.43 -8.63
C LYS A 74 -16.23 -1.69 -7.30
N LEU A 75 -16.23 -2.38 -6.16
CA LEU A 75 -16.02 -1.74 -4.85
C LEU A 75 -14.56 -1.33 -4.67
N ILE A 76 -13.62 -2.21 -5.05
CA ILE A 76 -12.19 -1.92 -4.99
C ILE A 76 -11.84 -0.81 -5.98
N ILE A 77 -12.36 -0.89 -7.22
CA ILE A 77 -12.10 0.13 -8.25
C ILE A 77 -12.62 1.52 -7.85
N ARG A 78 -13.73 1.61 -7.11
CA ARG A 78 -14.29 2.89 -6.65
C ARG A 78 -13.65 3.43 -5.37
N ALA A 79 -12.88 2.59 -4.67
CA ALA A 79 -12.18 2.97 -3.45
C ALA A 79 -10.76 3.49 -3.72
N CYS A 80 -10.23 3.20 -4.92
CA CYS A 80 -9.06 3.86 -5.50
C CYS A 80 -9.44 5.21 -6.10
#